data_AF-A0A524AGD6-F1
#
_entry.id   AF-A0A524AGD6-F1
#
_cell.length_a   1.000
_cell.length_b   1.000
_cell.length_c   1.000
_cell.angle_alpha   90.00
_cell.angle_beta   90.00
_cell.angle_gamma   90.00
#
_symmetry.space_group_name_H-M   'P 1'
#
loop_
_entity.id
_entity.type
_entity.pdbx_description
1 polymer ?
#
loop_
_entity_poly.entity_id
_entity_poly.type
_entity_poly.pdbx_seq_one_letter_code
_entity_poly.pdbx_strand_id
1 'polypeptide(L)'
;MSEYPNDLLEDERRLADWVWELCDRYGERLLIRVIDPQSGLGFYKCLRHWVRRYPAFIIGGRKRYVGWDREELEAVLQEVVGNQ
;
A
#
# COMPACT_ATOMS: atom_id res chain seq x y z
N MET A 1 5.22 6.26 25.14
CA MET A 1 4.97 5.02 24.39
C MET A 1 3.60 5.22 23.77
N SER A 2 3.56 5.68 22.52
CA SER A 2 2.29 5.95 21.85
C SER A 2 1.69 4.60 21.52
N GLU A 3 0.81 4.13 22.40
CA GLU A 3 0.00 2.94 22.18
C GLU A 3 -0.77 3.20 20.89
N TYR A 4 -0.37 2.51 19.81
CA TYR A 4 -1.09 2.59 18.55
C TYR A 4 -2.54 2.19 18.85
N PRO A 5 -3.54 2.98 18.45
CA PRO A 5 -4.93 2.62 18.70
C PRO A 5 -5.18 1.24 18.12
N ASN A 6 -5.88 0.38 18.86
CA ASN A 6 -5.99 -1.05 18.56
C ASN A 6 -6.51 -1.30 17.12
N ASP A 7 -7.45 -0.48 16.66
CA ASP A 7 -7.93 -0.46 15.28
C ASP A 7 -6.80 -0.29 14.24
N LEU A 8 -5.79 0.53 14.53
CA LEU A 8 -4.64 0.75 13.64
C LEU A 8 -3.73 -0.48 13.60
N LEU A 9 -3.55 -1.18 14.72
CA LEU A 9 -2.79 -2.43 14.77
C LEU A 9 -3.48 -3.54 13.99
N GLU A 10 -4.82 -3.60 14.06
CA GLU A 10 -5.62 -4.53 13.26
C GLU A 10 -5.54 -4.21 11.76
N ASP A 11 -5.66 -2.93 11.38
CA ASP A 11 -5.47 -2.49 9.99
C ASP A 11 -4.03 -2.74 9.50
N GLU A 12 -3.01 -2.51 10.32
CA GLU A 12 -1.61 -2.83 9.98
C GLU A 12 -1.43 -4.32 9.74
N ARG A 13 -1.98 -5.16 10.61
CA ARG A 13 -1.86 -6.62 10.48
C ARG A 13 -2.57 -7.12 9.23
N ARG A 14 -3.78 -6.61 8.97
CA ARG A 14 -4.56 -6.91 7.76
C ARG A 14 -3.84 -6.44 6.49
N LEU A 15 -3.19 -5.28 6.54
CA LEU A 15 -2.41 -4.74 5.43
C LEU A 15 -1.16 -5.59 5.18
N ALA A 16 -0.45 -5.97 6.24
CA ALA A 16 0.74 -6.80 6.14
C ALA A 16 0.41 -8.16 5.54
N ASP A 17 -0.64 -8.83 6.01
CA ASP A 17 -1.11 -10.10 5.45
C ASP A 17 -1.43 -9.98 3.96
N TRP A 18 -2.17 -8.94 3.58
CA TRP A 18 -2.48 -8.66 2.17
C TRP A 18 -1.22 -8.40 1.32
N VAL A 19 -0.24 -7.64 1.84
CA VAL A 19 1.03 -7.40 1.17
C VAL A 19 1.82 -8.70 0.98
N TRP A 20 1.81 -9.60 1.97
CA TRP A 20 2.44 -10.91 1.86
C TRP A 20 1.77 -11.78 0.81
N GLU A 21 0.43 -11.82 0.75
CA GLU A 21 -0.30 -12.52 -0.31
C GLU A 21 0.05 -11.98 -1.71
N LEU A 22 0.22 -10.66 -1.85
CA LEU A 22 0.64 -10.05 -3.12
C LEU A 22 2.09 -10.44 -3.48
N CYS A 23 3.00 -10.43 -2.50
CA CYS A 23 4.36 -10.91 -2.70
C CYS A 23 4.39 -12.39 -3.12
N ASP A 24 3.57 -13.24 -2.52
CA ASP A 24 3.48 -14.66 -2.87
C ASP A 24 2.97 -14.84 -4.31
N ARG A 25 1.92 -14.10 -4.69
CA ARG A 25 1.30 -14.18 -6.03
C ARG A 25 2.20 -13.64 -7.14
N TYR A 26 2.82 -12.48 -6.93
CA TYR A 26 3.61 -11.79 -7.96
C TYR A 26 5.11 -12.09 -7.88
N GLY A 27 5.56 -12.66 -6.77
CA GLY A 27 6.96 -13.03 -6.53
C GLY A 27 7.91 -11.85 -6.72
N GLU A 28 9.02 -12.10 -7.41
CA GLU A 28 10.09 -11.13 -7.67
C GLU A 28 9.68 -9.98 -8.63
N ARG A 29 8.48 -10.03 -9.22
CA ARG A 29 7.99 -8.99 -10.13
C ARG A 29 7.47 -7.76 -9.41
N LEU A 30 7.24 -7.84 -8.09
CA LEU A 30 6.64 -6.78 -7.31
C LEU A 30 7.54 -6.36 -6.14
N LEU A 31 8.12 -5.16 -6.23
CA LEU A 31 8.86 -4.58 -5.11
C LEU A 31 7.91 -3.73 -4.26
N ILE A 32 7.52 -4.26 -3.09
CA ILE A 32 6.66 -3.55 -2.15
C ILE A 32 7.52 -2.83 -1.10
N ARG A 33 7.26 -1.53 -0.91
CA ARG A 33 7.89 -0.74 0.16
C ARG A 33 6.81 -0.11 1.03
N VAL A 34 6.65 -0.65 2.23
CA VAL A 34 5.79 -0.07 3.26
C VAL A 34 6.51 1.15 3.85
N ILE A 35 5.82 2.29 3.86
CA ILE A 35 6.33 3.55 4.42
C ILE A 35 5.34 3.97 5.47
N ASP A 36 5.82 4.09 6.70
CA ASP A 36 5.00 4.59 7.80
C ASP A 36 4.61 6.06 7.55
N PRO A 37 3.31 6.41 7.63
CA PRO A 37 2.83 7.77 7.37
C PRO A 37 3.27 8.79 8.43
N GLN A 38 3.62 8.35 9.65
CA GLN A 38 4.14 9.21 10.71
C GLN A 38 5.63 9.57 10.50
N SER A 39 6.32 8.85 9.61
CA SER A 39 7.67 9.19 9.19
C SER A 39 7.68 10.41 8.27
N GLY A 40 8.70 11.27 8.37
CA GLY A 40 8.80 12.48 7.54
C GLY A 40 8.72 12.21 6.02
N LEU A 41 9.24 11.06 5.57
CA LEU A 41 9.12 10.61 4.18
C LEU A 41 7.67 10.20 3.82
N GLY A 42 6.98 9.51 4.73
CA GLY A 42 5.58 9.11 4.57
C GLY A 42 4.67 10.32 4.50
N PHE A 43 4.86 11.29 5.39
CA PHE A 43 4.14 12.55 5.37
C PHE A 43 4.32 13.32 4.05
N TYR A 44 5.56 13.46 3.58
CA TYR A 44 5.84 14.11 2.28
C TYR A 44 5.15 13.40 1.11
N LYS A 45 5.19 12.06 1.08
CA LYS A 45 4.50 11.28 0.04
C LYS A 45 2.98 11.40 0.13
N CYS A 46 2.41 11.37 1.34
CA CYS A 46 0.98 11.56 1.54
C CYS A 46 0.53 12.94 1.05
N LEU A 47 1.31 13.98 1.36
CA LEU A 47 1.03 15.34 0.89
C LEU A 47 1.17 15.46 -0.63
N ARG A 48 2.26 14.94 -1.22
CA ARG A 48 2.50 15.00 -2.67
C ARG A 48 1.45 14.22 -3.47
N HIS A 49 1.03 13.06 -2.98
CA HIS A 49 0.05 12.20 -3.65
C HIS A 49 -1.40 12.44 -3.18
N TRP A 50 -1.64 13.44 -2.32
CA TRP A 50 -2.97 13.79 -1.79
C TRP A 50 -3.71 12.60 -1.18
N VAL A 51 -2.98 11.79 -0.41
CA VAL A 51 -3.52 10.64 0.31
C VAL A 51 -4.25 11.14 1.56
N ARG A 52 -5.57 10.96 1.60
CA ARG A 52 -6.43 11.36 2.74
C ARG A 52 -7.15 10.19 3.39
N ARG A 53 -6.99 8.98 2.84
CA ARG A 53 -7.56 7.73 3.34
C ARG A 53 -6.49 6.64 3.26
N TYR A 54 -6.57 5.71 4.20
CA TYR A 54 -5.65 4.58 4.30
C TYR A 54 -6.44 3.28 4.20
N PRO A 55 -5.81 2.19 3.74
CA PRO A 55 -4.46 2.12 3.19
C PRO A 55 -4.37 2.75 1.79
N ALA A 56 -3.17 3.23 1.44
CA ALA A 56 -2.90 3.84 0.15
C ALA A 56 -1.64 3.24 -0.47
N PHE A 57 -1.76 2.88 -1.74
CA PHE A 57 -0.75 2.18 -2.52
C PHE A 57 -0.34 3.08 -3.68
N ILE A 58 0.96 3.26 -3.86
CA ILE A 58 1.52 4.02 -4.98
C ILE A 58 2.21 3.04 -5.91
N ILE A 59 1.64 2.83 -7.10
CA ILE A 59 2.10 1.86 -8.08
C ILE A 59 2.92 2.58 -9.16
N GLY A 60 4.16 2.13 -9.37
CA GLY A 60 5.08 2.70 -10.37
C GLY A 60 5.40 4.20 -10.19
N GLY A 61 5.17 4.76 -9.00
CA GLY A 61 5.39 6.18 -8.70
C GLY A 61 4.43 7.16 -9.39
N ARG A 62 3.45 6.67 -10.17
CA ARG A 62 2.51 7.49 -10.95
C ARG A 62 1.05 7.20 -10.59
N LYS A 63 0.69 5.92 -10.47
CA LYS A 63 -0.67 5.51 -10.11
C LYS A 63 -0.81 5.45 -8.60
N ARG A 64 -1.98 5.86 -8.10
CA ARG A 64 -2.34 5.70 -6.70
C ARG A 64 -3.63 4.90 -6.61
N TYR A 65 -3.68 3.96 -5.69
CA TYR A 65 -4.87 3.23 -5.32
C TYR A 65 -5.11 3.43 -3.82
N VAL A 66 -6.35 3.66 -3.42
CA VAL A 66 -6.70 3.96 -2.03
C VAL A 66 -7.93 3.16 -1.66
N GLY A 67 -7.81 2.28 -0.67
CA GLY A 67 -8.89 1.40 -0.25
C GLY A 67 -8.44 -0.02 0.06
N TRP A 68 -9.44 -0.83 0.44
CA TRP A 68 -9.29 -2.23 0.83
C TRP A 68 -9.81 -3.21 -0.24
N ASP A 69 -10.21 -2.71 -1.40
CA ASP A 69 -10.72 -3.54 -2.49
C ASP A 69 -9.57 -4.26 -3.19
N ARG A 70 -9.51 -5.58 -2.99
CA ARG A 70 -8.41 -6.41 -3.50
C ARG A 70 -8.46 -6.52 -5.02
N GLU A 71 -9.66 -6.68 -5.57
CA GLU A 71 -9.87 -6.88 -7.01
C GLU A 71 -9.45 -5.63 -7.79
N GLU A 72 -9.81 -4.44 -7.32
CA GLU A 72 -9.36 -3.19 -7.93
C GLU A 72 -7.84 -3.02 -7.88
N LEU A 73 -7.20 -3.32 -6.74
CA LEU A 73 -5.75 -3.25 -6.64
C LEU A 73 -5.09 -4.25 -7.61
N GLU A 74 -5.61 -5.47 -7.69
CA GLU A 74 -5.08 -6.52 -8.55
C GLU A 74 -5.19 -6.14 -10.02
N ALA A 75 -6.32 -5.54 -10.44
CA ALA A 75 -6.50 -5.03 -11.79
C ALA A 75 -5.45 -3.95 -12.14
N VAL A 76 -5.20 -3.02 -11.21
CA VAL A 76 -4.16 -1.98 -11.38
C VAL A 76 -2.76 -2.59 -11.44
N LEU A 77 -2.47 -3.60 -10.62
CA LEU A 77 -1.18 -4.29 -10.63
C LEU A 77 -0.99 -5.10 -11.92
N GLN A 78 -2.01 -5.81 -12.39
CA GLN A 78 -1.97 -6.55 -13.65
C GLN A 78 -1.74 -5.64 -14.86
N GLU A 79 -2.36 -4.46 -14.88
CA GLU A 79 -2.12 -3.49 -15.94
C GLU A 79 -0.67 -2.99 -15.95
N VAL A 80 -0.05 -2.83 -14.78
CA VAL A 80 1.34 -2.36 -14.65
C VAL A 80 2.35 -3.47 -14.95
N VAL A 81 2.12 -4.68 -14.45
CA VAL A 81 3.02 -5.84 -14.63
C VAL A 81 2.82 -6.50 -15.99
N GLY A 82 1.59 -6.53 -16.51
CA GLY A 82 1.25 -7.14 -17.79
C GLY A 82 1.59 -6.27 -19.01
N ASN A 83 1.89 -4.98 -18.81
CA ASN A 83 2.37 -4.08 -19.86
C ASN A 83 3.91 -3.97 -19.88
N GLN A 84 4.61 -5.01 -19.41
CA GLN A 84 6.08 -5.05 -19.34
C GLN A 84 6.67 -6.09 -20.29
#